data_AF-A0A7J4V7M6-F1
#
_entry.id   AF-A0A7J4V7M6-F1
#
_cell.length_a   1.000
_cell.length_b   1.000
_cell.length_c   1.000
_cell.angle_alpha   90.00
_cell.angle_beta   90.00
_cell.angle_gamma   90.00
#
_symmetry.space_group_name_H-M   'P 1'
#
loop_
_entity.id
_entity.type
_entity.pdbx_description
1 polymer ?
#
loop_
_entity_poly.entity_id
_entity_poly.type
_entity_poly.pdbx_seq_one_letter_code
_entity_poly.pdbx_strand_id
1 'polypeptide(L)'
;MPREKSCGAVVFGRFPEMNYLLLHYGAGHWDFPKGHVEQGETEEQTARRELAEETGITEAAMVRGFRETMHYFYKRDGKTMSKEVVFFLMETRGREVALSSEHTGFEWLPYDRASERLTFRNAKELLKKAHDYLPHEKP
;
A
#
# COMPACT_ATOMS: atom_id res chain seq x y z
N MET A 1 5.92 23.58 9.26
CA MET A 1 5.18 22.79 8.27
C MET A 1 4.40 21.73 9.01
N PRO A 2 3.08 21.60 8.81
CA PRO A 2 2.31 20.52 9.41
C PRO A 2 2.84 19.16 8.97
N ARG A 3 2.87 18.20 9.90
CA ARG A 3 3.29 16.81 9.65
C ARG A 3 2.07 15.91 9.71
N GLU A 4 2.00 14.98 8.77
CA GLU A 4 0.97 13.96 8.70
C GLU A 4 1.64 12.59 8.67
N LYS A 5 1.13 11.65 9.46
CA LYS A 5 1.61 10.27 9.49
C LYS A 5 0.50 9.35 9.00
N SER A 6 0.86 8.48 8.07
CA SER A 6 0.00 7.43 7.56
C SER A 6 0.67 6.08 7.70
N CYS A 7 -0.13 5.02 7.69
CA CYS A 7 0.36 3.66 7.55
C CYS A 7 -0.43 2.95 6.45
N GLY A 8 0.23 2.00 5.79
CA GLY A 8 -0.35 1.27 4.67
C GLY A 8 0.29 -0.09 4.47
N ALA A 9 -0.15 -0.79 3.44
CA ALA A 9 0.32 -2.13 3.14
C ALA A 9 0.68 -2.28 1.66
N VAL A 10 1.86 -2.83 1.39
CA VAL A 10 2.11 -3.53 0.12
C VAL A 10 1.46 -4.89 0.28
N VAL A 11 0.33 -5.10 -0.38
CA VAL A 11 -0.41 -6.36 -0.30
C VAL A 11 -0.07 -7.21 -1.52
N PHE A 12 0.26 -8.47 -1.28
CA PHE A 12 0.46 -9.46 -2.33
C PHE A 12 -0.38 -10.71 -2.08
N GLY A 13 -0.63 -11.45 -3.15
CA GLY A 13 -1.22 -12.79 -3.09
C GLY A 13 -0.72 -13.65 -4.24
N ARG A 14 -0.80 -14.96 -4.07
CA ARG A 14 -0.32 -15.95 -5.05
C ARG A 14 -1.50 -16.59 -5.76
N PHE A 15 -1.74 -16.14 -6.97
CA PHE A 15 -2.87 -16.60 -7.79
C PHE A 15 -2.41 -16.76 -9.24
N PRO A 16 -2.37 -17.98 -9.77
CA PRO A 16 -1.17 -18.86 -9.86
C PRO A 16 0.25 -18.27 -9.68
N GLU A 17 0.44 -16.96 -9.82
CA GLU A 17 1.72 -16.28 -9.63
C GLU A 17 1.59 -15.12 -8.62
N MET A 18 2.71 -14.54 -8.20
CA MET A 18 2.72 -13.43 -7.25
C MET A 18 2.17 -12.15 -7.90
N ASN A 19 1.10 -11.62 -7.33
CA ASN A 19 0.47 -10.37 -7.74
C ASN A 19 0.38 -9.39 -6.58
N TYR A 20 0.42 -8.10 -6.90
CA TYR A 20 0.32 -6.99 -5.95
C TYR A 20 -0.97 -6.21 -6.16
N LEU A 21 -1.61 -5.80 -5.07
CA LEU A 21 -2.79 -4.95 -5.11
C LEU A 21 -2.39 -3.48 -5.24
N LEU A 22 -2.90 -2.82 -6.26
CA LEU A 22 -2.83 -1.37 -6.43
C LEU A 22 -4.24 -0.78 -6.49
N LEU A 23 -4.40 0.41 -5.92
CA LEU A 23 -5.65 1.16 -5.95
C LEU A 23 -5.52 2.40 -6.84
N HIS A 24 -6.60 2.73 -7.55
CA HIS A 24 -6.72 3.96 -8.32
C HIS A 24 -7.42 5.04 -7.50
N TYR A 25 -6.63 5.98 -6.98
CA TYR A 25 -7.12 7.07 -6.16
C TYR A 25 -7.95 8.04 -7.00
N GLY A 26 -8.99 8.64 -6.41
CA GLY A 26 -9.84 9.64 -7.08
C GLY A 26 -9.07 10.85 -7.66
N ALA A 27 -7.86 11.11 -7.16
CA ALA A 27 -6.94 12.12 -7.71
C ALA A 27 -6.17 11.67 -8.98
N GLY A 28 -6.47 10.49 -9.54
CA GLY A 28 -5.94 10.00 -10.82
C GLY A 28 -4.57 9.31 -10.75
N HIS A 29 -4.13 8.89 -9.55
CA HIS A 29 -2.86 8.18 -9.38
C HIS A 29 -3.08 6.76 -8.85
N TRP A 30 -2.09 5.91 -9.11
CA TRP A 30 -2.03 4.53 -8.65
C TRP A 30 -0.99 4.38 -7.54
N ASP A 31 -1.42 3.83 -6.42
CA ASP A 31 -0.59 3.61 -5.23
C ASP A 31 -1.15 2.43 -4.40
N PHE A 32 -0.47 2.13 -3.30
CA PHE A 32 -0.87 1.12 -2.33
C PHE A 32 -1.96 1.62 -1.37
N PRO A 33 -2.74 0.72 -0.72
CA PRO A 33 -3.67 1.11 0.32
C PRO A 33 -2.94 1.73 1.53
N LYS A 34 -3.46 2.86 2.02
CA LYS A 34 -2.89 3.62 3.16
C LYS A 34 -3.85 4.70 3.66
N GLY A 35 -3.81 4.95 4.96
CA GLY A 35 -4.51 6.11 5.52
C GLY A 35 -3.90 6.60 6.83
N HIS A 36 -4.62 7.48 7.53
CA HIS A 36 -4.08 8.26 8.63
C HIS A 36 -3.97 7.44 9.91
N VAL A 37 -2.93 7.68 10.70
CA VAL A 37 -2.84 7.07 12.03
C VAL A 37 -3.86 7.74 12.95
N GLU A 38 -4.74 6.95 13.55
CA GLU A 38 -5.71 7.43 14.54
C GLU A 38 -5.15 7.38 15.97
N GLN A 39 -5.81 8.07 16.89
CA GLN A 39 -5.36 8.16 18.28
C GLN A 39 -5.41 6.78 18.95
N GLY A 40 -4.25 6.34 19.43
CA GLY A 40 -4.12 5.07 20.17
C GLY A 40 -3.81 3.86 19.28
N GLU A 41 -3.72 4.02 17.96
CA GLU A 41 -3.30 2.95 17.06
C GLU A 41 -1.78 2.80 16.99
N THR A 42 -1.33 1.55 16.91
CA THR A 42 0.00 1.22 16.41
C THR A 42 0.03 1.29 14.88
N GLU A 43 1.22 1.42 14.30
CA GLU A 43 1.39 1.47 12.85
C GLU A 43 0.81 0.24 12.14
N GLU A 44 0.96 -0.95 12.74
CA GLU A 44 0.40 -2.20 12.20
C GLU A 44 -1.12 -2.23 12.29
N GLN A 45 -1.71 -1.71 13.37
CA GLN A 45 -3.16 -1.59 13.53
C GLN A 45 -3.75 -0.65 12.48
N THR A 46 -3.16 0.54 12.31
CA THR A 46 -3.57 1.48 11.26
C THR A 46 -3.47 0.82 9.88
N ALA A 47 -2.36 0.17 9.54
CA ALA A 47 -2.21 -0.46 8.22
C ALA A 47 -3.26 -1.55 7.96
N ARG A 48 -3.67 -2.31 8.98
CA ARG A 48 -4.72 -3.33 8.87
C ARG A 48 -6.11 -2.73 8.75
N ARG A 49 -6.43 -1.71 9.56
CA ARG A 49 -7.71 -1.00 9.51
C ARG A 49 -7.90 -0.36 8.14
N GLU A 50 -6.92 0.41 7.68
CA GLU A 50 -6.97 1.09 6.38
C GLU A 50 -7.08 0.10 5.22
N LEU A 51 -6.35 -1.03 5.27
CA LEU A 51 -6.53 -2.09 4.28
C LEU A 51 -7.99 -2.59 4.25
N ALA A 52 -8.57 -2.87 5.42
CA ALA A 52 -9.95 -3.34 5.52
C ALA A 52 -10.96 -2.28 5.06
N GLU A 53 -10.77 -1.01 5.42
CA GLU A 53 -11.67 0.09 5.05
C GLU A 53 -11.63 0.40 3.56
N GLU A 54 -10.44 0.44 2.96
CA GLU A 54 -10.25 0.80 1.55
C GLU A 54 -10.58 -0.34 0.58
N THR A 55 -10.46 -1.60 1.03
CA THR A 55 -10.49 -2.77 0.13
C THR A 55 -11.40 -3.91 0.60
N GLY A 56 -11.90 -3.89 1.84
CA GLY A 56 -12.64 -5.00 2.44
C GLY A 56 -11.77 -6.22 2.83
N ILE A 57 -10.46 -6.19 2.60
CA ILE A 57 -9.57 -7.31 2.93
C ILE A 57 -9.26 -7.32 4.43
N THR A 58 -9.82 -8.29 5.15
CA THR A 58 -9.52 -8.53 6.58
C THR A 58 -8.52 -9.67 6.81
N GLU A 59 -8.50 -10.65 5.90
CA GLU A 59 -7.65 -11.83 5.98
C GLU A 59 -6.32 -11.61 5.23
N ALA A 60 -5.42 -10.85 5.87
CA ALA A 60 -4.06 -10.63 5.39
C ALA A 60 -3.02 -10.86 6.51
N ALA A 61 -2.07 -11.74 6.27
CA ALA A 61 -0.98 -12.06 7.19
C ALA A 61 0.18 -11.08 6.99
N MET A 62 0.67 -10.48 8.06
CA MET A 62 1.83 -9.57 7.96
C MET A 62 3.12 -10.39 7.85
N VAL A 63 3.94 -10.04 6.87
CA VAL A 63 5.28 -10.60 6.72
C VAL A 63 6.20 -9.94 7.74
N ARG A 64 6.70 -10.75 8.69
CA ARG A 64 7.54 -10.26 9.78
C ARG A 64 8.83 -9.66 9.26
N GLY A 65 9.23 -8.52 9.81
CA GLY A 65 10.53 -7.90 9.57
C GLY A 65 10.58 -6.94 8.37
N PHE A 66 9.51 -6.84 7.58
CA PHE A 66 9.40 -5.81 6.54
C PHE A 66 8.70 -4.57 7.09
N ARG A 67 9.41 -3.44 7.10
CA ARG A 67 8.88 -2.12 7.45
C ARG A 67 9.66 -1.05 6.70
N GLU A 68 8.99 -0.36 5.78
CA GLU A 68 9.60 0.71 4.99
C GLU A 68 8.94 2.04 5.29
N THR A 69 9.70 3.14 5.22
CA THR A 69 9.18 4.48 5.47
C THR A 69 9.42 5.36 4.25
N MET A 70 8.37 6.06 3.83
CA MET A 70 8.35 6.95 2.68
C MET A 70 8.03 8.37 3.14
N HIS A 71 8.86 9.33 2.73
CA HIS A 71 8.64 10.74 3.01
C HIS A 71 8.42 11.52 1.72
N TYR A 72 7.40 12.37 1.70
CA TYR A 72 7.16 13.28 0.58
C TYR A 72 6.44 14.56 1.04
N PHE A 73 6.43 15.55 0.17
CA PHE A 73 5.72 16.80 0.38
C PHE A 73 4.55 16.89 -0.60
N TYR A 74 3.43 17.43 -0.14
CA TYR A 74 2.28 17.70 -0.98
C TYR A 74 1.63 19.03 -0.57
N LYS A 75 0.80 19.60 -1.44
CA LYS A 75 0.05 20.83 -1.14
C LYS A 75 -1.38 20.51 -0.76
N ARG A 76 -1.85 21.05 0.37
CA ARG A 76 -3.25 21.05 0.80
C ARG A 76 -3.64 22.46 1.22
N ASP A 77 -4.70 23.00 0.63
CA ASP A 77 -5.19 24.36 0.92
C ASP A 77 -4.10 25.45 0.83
N GLY A 78 -3.26 25.37 -0.20
CA GLY A 78 -2.14 26.31 -0.40
C GLY A 78 -0.95 26.14 0.56
N LYS A 79 -1.02 25.21 1.53
CA LYS A 79 0.05 24.92 2.47
C LYS A 79 0.85 23.69 2.04
N THR A 80 2.17 23.75 2.24
CA THR A 80 3.05 22.58 2.05
C THR A 80 3.00 21.70 3.28
N MET A 81 2.59 20.45 3.07
CA MET A 81 2.46 19.40 4.07
C MET A 81 3.65 18.46 3.96
N SER A 82 4.20 18.03 5.09
CA SER A 82 5.19 16.96 5.15
C SER A 82 4.49 15.66 5.53
N LYS A 83 4.57 14.66 4.67
CA LYS A 83 3.92 13.36 4.88
C LYS A 83 4.95 12.27 5.09
N GLU A 84 4.76 11.50 6.14
CA GLU A 84 5.45 10.24 6.42
C GLU A 84 4.44 9.10 6.25
N VAL A 85 4.79 8.08 5.48
CA VAL A 85 3.98 6.87 5.33
C VAL A 85 4.83 5.66 5.67
N VAL A 86 4.36 4.85 6.60
CA VAL A 86 5.00 3.57 6.96
C VAL A 86 4.25 2.44 6.25
N PHE A 87 4.97 1.61 5.52
CA PHE A 87 4.42 0.47 4.81
C PHE A 87 4.89 -0.85 5.41
N PHE A 88 3.93 -1.77 5.55
CA PHE A 88 4.16 -3.16 5.88
C PHE A 88 3.91 -4.04 4.65
N LEU A 89 4.45 -5.25 4.67
CA LEU A 89 4.20 -6.25 3.64
C LEU A 89 3.17 -7.25 4.17
N MET A 90 2.11 -7.48 3.40
CA MET A 90 1.03 -8.38 3.81
C MET A 90 0.67 -9.37 2.70
N GLU A 91 0.50 -10.63 3.07
CA GLU A 91 0.06 -11.71 2.20
C GLU A 91 -1.42 -12.00 2.41
N THR A 92 -2.20 -12.07 1.34
CA THR A 92 -3.58 -12.54 1.38
C THR A 92 -3.79 -13.77 0.50
N ARG A 93 -4.81 -14.57 0.84
CA ARG A 93 -5.28 -15.71 0.05
C ARG A 93 -6.50 -15.38 -0.81
N GLY A 94 -7.04 -14.17 -0.70
CA GLY A 94 -8.23 -13.72 -1.44
C GLY A 94 -7.90 -12.64 -2.47
N ARG A 95 -8.72 -12.56 -3.52
CA ARG A 95 -8.62 -11.52 -4.56
C ARG A 95 -9.77 -10.53 -4.53
N GLU A 96 -10.80 -10.81 -3.73
CA GLU A 96 -11.99 -10.00 -3.62
C GLU A 96 -11.64 -8.67 -2.97
N VAL A 97 -12.08 -7.59 -3.62
CA VAL A 97 -11.87 -6.21 -3.18
C VAL A 97 -13.21 -5.50 -3.26
N ALA A 98 -13.64 -4.93 -2.14
CA ALA A 98 -14.75 -4.01 -2.03
C ALA A 98 -14.19 -2.61 -1.76
N LEU A 99 -14.20 -1.75 -2.77
CA LEU A 99 -13.60 -0.42 -2.66
C LEU A 99 -14.43 0.52 -1.80
N SER A 100 -13.73 1.34 -1.00
CA SER A 100 -14.30 2.55 -0.42
C SER A 100 -14.54 3.63 -1.48
N SER A 101 -15.26 4.69 -1.11
CA SER A 101 -15.51 5.84 -2.00
C SER A 101 -14.27 6.65 -2.36
N GLU A 102 -13.13 6.40 -1.71
CA GLU A 102 -11.86 7.10 -1.98
C GLU A 102 -11.18 6.63 -3.27
N HIS A 103 -11.58 5.45 -3.74
CA HIS A 103 -10.95 4.75 -4.85
C HIS A 103 -11.94 4.53 -6.00
N THR A 104 -11.42 4.61 -7.21
CA THR A 104 -12.21 4.46 -8.45
C THR A 104 -11.94 3.15 -9.17
N GLY A 105 -10.97 2.36 -8.69
CA GLY A 105 -10.59 1.08 -9.26
C GLY A 105 -9.48 0.40 -8.47
N PHE A 106 -9.25 -0.87 -8.75
CA PHE A 106 -8.13 -1.64 -8.25
C PHE A 106 -7.61 -2.60 -9.32
N GLU A 107 -6.36 -3.00 -9.20
CA GLU A 107 -5.78 -4.06 -10.02
C GLU A 107 -4.89 -4.97 -9.17
N TRP A 108 -4.96 -6.26 -9.46
CA TRP A 108 -3.96 -7.24 -9.05
C TRP A 108 -3.02 -7.46 -10.22
N LEU A 109 -1.74 -7.12 -10.06
CA LEU A 109 -0.76 -7.16 -11.14
C LEU A 109 0.52 -7.91 -10.74
N PRO A 110 1.16 -8.64 -11.67
CA PRO A 110 2.52 -9.15 -11.45
C PRO A 110 3.51 -7.99 -11.31
N TYR A 111 4.68 -8.27 -10.70
CA TYR A 111 5.67 -7.26 -10.32
C TYR A 111 5.97 -6.23 -11.42
N ASP A 112 6.31 -6.67 -12.63
CA ASP A 112 6.69 -5.76 -13.72
C ASP A 112 5.55 -4.80 -14.09
N ARG A 113 4.33 -5.32 -14.19
CA ARG A 113 3.14 -4.53 -14.53
C ARG A 113 2.72 -3.62 -13.39
N ALA A 114 2.83 -4.08 -12.15
CA ALA A 114 2.59 -3.25 -10.97
C ALA A 114 3.58 -2.07 -10.92
N SER A 115 4.86 -2.32 -11.20
CA SER A 115 5.90 -1.28 -11.26
C SER A 115 5.64 -0.27 -12.38
N GLU A 116 5.16 -0.72 -13.55
CA GLU A 116 4.73 0.17 -14.63
C GLU A 116 3.50 1.00 -14.24
N ARG A 117 2.52 0.37 -13.59
CA ARG A 117 1.22 0.98 -13.22
C ARG A 117 1.34 2.05 -12.14
N LEU A 118 2.20 1.83 -11.15
CA LEU A 118 2.45 2.80 -10.06
C LEU A 118 2.83 4.17 -10.62
N THR A 119 2.25 5.22 -10.06
CA THR A 119 2.45 6.59 -10.58
C THR A 119 3.77 7.20 -10.11
N PHE A 120 4.14 6.99 -8.84
CA PHE A 120 5.27 7.69 -8.23
C PHE A 120 6.52 6.80 -8.11
N ARG A 121 7.70 7.40 -8.30
CA ARG A 121 8.98 6.68 -8.26
C ARG A 121 9.25 6.01 -6.91
N ASN A 122 8.94 6.69 -5.82
CA ASN A 122 9.09 6.16 -4.46
C ASN A 122 8.20 4.93 -4.20
N ALA A 123 6.98 4.89 -4.75
CA ALA A 123 6.12 3.71 -4.69
C ALA A 123 6.72 2.54 -5.49
N LYS A 124 7.33 2.80 -6.66
CA LYS A 124 8.06 1.76 -7.44
C LYS A 124 9.27 1.22 -6.68
N GLU A 125 10.03 2.10 -6.04
CA GLU A 125 11.17 1.72 -5.19
C GLU A 125 10.70 0.87 -4.00
N LEU A 126 9.59 1.24 -3.36
CA LEU A 126 8.95 0.44 -2.30
C LEU A 126 8.51 -0.94 -2.80
N LEU A 127 7.86 -1.01 -3.97
CA LEU A 127 7.46 -2.28 -4.58
C LEU A 127 8.66 -3.19 -4.81
N LYS A 128 9.76 -2.64 -5.34
CA LYS A 128 11.00 -3.38 -5.56
C LYS A 128 11.54 -3.96 -4.26
N LYS A 129 11.65 -3.14 -3.19
CA LYS A 129 12.10 -3.62 -1.88
C LYS A 129 11.20 -4.73 -1.34
N ALA A 130 9.89 -4.58 -1.45
CA ALA A 130 8.94 -5.60 -1.04
C ALA A 130 9.08 -6.90 -1.84
N HIS A 131 9.28 -6.79 -3.16
CA HIS A 131 9.49 -7.93 -4.04
C HIS A 131 10.79 -8.67 -3.72
N ASP A 132 11.91 -7.95 -3.61
CA ASP A 132 13.23 -8.52 -3.28
C ASP A 132 13.26 -9.15 -1.87
N TYR A 133 12.39 -8.71 -0.96
CA TYR A 133 12.28 -9.26 0.40
C TYR A 133 11.61 -10.64 0.43
N LEU A 134 10.75 -10.92 -0.55
CA LEU A 134 10.02 -12.18 -0.60
C LEU A 134 10.92 -13.29 -1.16
N PRO A 135 10.77 -14.53 -0.67
CA PRO A 135 11.47 -15.66 -1.26
C PRO A 135 10.98 -15.85 -2.70
N HIS A 136 11.90 -15.75 -3.64
CA HIS A 136 11.66 -16.15 -5.02
C HIS A 136 11.68 -17.67 -5.08
N GLU A 137 10.63 -18.28 -5.62
CA GLU A 137 10.68 -19.70 -5.96
C GLU A 137 11.84 -19.88 -6.94
N LYS A 138 12.78 -20.76 -6.60
CA LYS A 138 13.82 -21.15 -7.55
C LYS A 138 13.11 -21.80 -8.76
N PRO A 139 13.53 -21.49 -9.99
CA PRO A 139 13.05 -22.21 -11.16
C PRO A 139 13.32 -23.72 -11.05
#